data_AF-D8LKQ6-F1
#
_entry.id   AF-D8LKQ6-F1
#
_cell.length_a   1.000
_cell.length_b   1.000
_cell.length_c   1.000
_cell.angle_alpha   90.00
_cell.angle_beta   90.00
_cell.angle_gamma   90.00
#
_symmetry.space_group_name_H-M   'P 1'
#
loop_
_entity.id
_entity.type
_entity.pdbx_description
1 polymer ?
#
loop_
_entity_poly.entity_id
_entity_poly.type
_entity_poly.pdbx_seq_one_letter_code
_entity_poly.pdbx_strand_id
1 'polypeptide(L)'
;MFACIQANVVPRAQGSRNKEGRADHIGTAGLVYEHFAADNPTIITSKRIRAKIKARDDRGDPTSIHGNNRGVPIPQKLDEADYRELQVGGLRFEVRKLHAHERGDLVVFLDKNLPENAAEGYDMDVLVGGHLSRMGTKADVQLNKDFYDDVLKGARTGVTTVSVADVISGTGVFDPSNPNAGNLWLINNELIDRHVDVCEAYVLDSVSRGRDWLAEMGGLDVTLRSQCWAVAAYIRIG
;
A
#
# COMPACT_ATOMS: atom_id res chain seq x y z
N MET A 1 5.54 -25.65 -6.61
CA MET A 1 5.84 -24.62 -5.59
C MET A 1 5.15 -23.32 -6.01
N PHE A 2 4.47 -22.60 -5.11
CA PHE A 2 3.77 -21.34 -5.43
C PHE A 2 4.41 -20.16 -4.69
N ALA A 3 4.63 -19.05 -5.39
CA ALA A 3 4.97 -17.77 -4.80
C ALA A 3 3.68 -16.95 -4.65
N CYS A 4 3.21 -16.75 -3.41
CA CYS A 4 2.10 -15.85 -3.13
C CYS A 4 2.64 -14.42 -3.03
N ILE A 5 2.06 -13.49 -3.79
CA ILE A 5 2.54 -12.12 -3.95
C ILE A 5 1.38 -11.16 -3.64
N GLN A 6 1.33 -10.60 -2.42
CA GLN A 6 1.02 -9.18 -2.07
C GLN A 6 0.31 -8.97 -0.72
N ALA A 7 0.86 -8.06 0.10
CA ALA A 7 0.14 -7.12 0.98
C ALA A 7 1.06 -5.92 1.29
N ASN A 8 0.64 -4.66 1.11
CA ASN A 8 1.54 -3.49 1.23
C ASN A 8 0.97 -2.25 1.92
N VAL A 9 1.87 -1.56 2.63
CA VAL A 9 1.78 -0.15 3.03
C VAL A 9 3.14 0.51 2.78
N VAL A 10 3.22 1.51 1.88
CA VAL A 10 4.28 2.54 1.83
C VAL A 10 3.68 3.78 1.16
N PRO A 11 4.02 5.01 1.59
CA PRO A 11 3.32 6.19 1.16
C PRO A 11 4.05 6.94 0.04
N ARG A 12 3.32 7.85 -0.58
CA ARG A 12 3.50 8.32 -1.95
C ARG A 12 4.52 9.47 -2.02
N ALA A 13 5.69 9.28 -2.63
CA ALA A 13 6.50 10.39 -3.13
C ALA A 13 5.90 10.91 -4.44
N GLN A 14 5.66 12.22 -4.52
CA GLN A 14 4.99 12.88 -5.64
C GLN A 14 5.79 12.76 -6.96
N GLY A 15 5.09 12.47 -8.07
CA GLY A 15 5.63 12.73 -9.42
C GLY A 15 5.21 11.79 -10.56
N SER A 16 4.80 10.54 -10.32
CA SER A 16 4.44 9.63 -11.43
C SER A 16 3.00 9.10 -11.33
N ARG A 17 2.12 9.53 -12.24
CA ARG A 17 0.69 9.18 -12.22
C ARG A 17 0.34 7.74 -12.62
N ASN A 18 1.29 6.83 -12.90
CA ASN A 18 0.99 5.53 -13.53
C ASN A 18 1.82 4.32 -13.02
N LYS A 19 2.04 4.16 -11.72
CA LYS A 19 2.70 2.94 -11.17
C LYS A 19 1.77 2.16 -10.26
N GLU A 20 0.83 1.41 -10.83
CA GLU A 20 -0.04 0.55 -10.02
C GLU A 20 -0.28 -0.77 -10.73
N GLY A 21 -0.12 -1.88 -10.00
CA GLY A 21 0.57 -3.10 -10.45
C GLY A 21 2.07 -2.96 -10.16
N ARG A 22 2.42 -2.69 -8.90
CA ARG A 22 3.76 -2.22 -8.52
C ARG A 22 4.83 -3.32 -8.75
N ALA A 23 5.89 -2.94 -9.47
CA ALA A 23 6.96 -3.82 -9.95
C ALA A 23 7.85 -4.38 -8.83
N ASP A 24 7.79 -3.81 -7.63
CA ASP A 24 8.42 -4.32 -6.41
C ASP A 24 7.83 -5.67 -5.95
N HIS A 25 6.59 -6.01 -6.34
CA HIS A 25 5.98 -7.30 -6.00
C HIS A 25 5.99 -8.31 -7.14
N ILE A 26 5.69 -7.85 -8.36
CA ILE A 26 5.57 -8.73 -9.53
C ILE A 26 6.84 -8.76 -10.38
N GLY A 27 7.80 -7.87 -10.13
CA GLY A 27 8.93 -7.66 -11.02
C GLY A 27 9.93 -8.81 -11.07
N THR A 28 9.90 -9.73 -10.11
CA THR A 28 10.71 -10.96 -10.13
C THR A 28 9.89 -12.19 -10.47
N ALA A 29 8.58 -12.06 -10.71
CA ALA A 29 7.71 -13.20 -10.98
C ALA A 29 8.09 -13.94 -12.28
N GLY A 30 8.67 -13.25 -13.27
CA GLY A 30 9.21 -13.89 -14.48
C GLY A 30 10.39 -14.81 -14.19
N LEU A 31 11.36 -14.35 -13.38
CA LEU A 31 12.50 -15.17 -12.95
C LEU A 31 12.04 -16.41 -12.16
N VAL A 32 11.06 -16.25 -11.28
CA VAL A 32 10.47 -17.37 -10.53
C VAL A 32 9.76 -18.34 -11.47
N TYR A 33 8.98 -17.84 -12.42
CA TYR A 33 8.29 -18.68 -13.41
C TYR A 33 9.26 -19.49 -14.26
N GLU A 34 10.32 -18.85 -14.77
CA GLU A 34 11.36 -19.50 -15.55
C GLU A 34 12.10 -20.56 -14.73
N HIS A 35 12.44 -20.25 -13.48
CA HIS A 35 13.10 -21.20 -12.58
C HIS A 35 12.27 -22.47 -12.36
N PHE A 36 10.95 -22.34 -12.23
CA PHE A 36 10.03 -23.46 -12.04
C PHE A 36 9.38 -23.96 -13.34
N ALA A 37 9.86 -23.57 -14.52
CA ALA A 37 9.15 -23.85 -15.78
C ALA A 37 8.84 -25.34 -16.03
N ALA A 38 9.71 -26.25 -15.56
CA ALA A 38 9.50 -27.70 -15.64
C ALA A 38 8.25 -28.19 -14.87
N ASP A 39 7.83 -27.45 -13.83
CA ASP A 39 6.66 -27.75 -13.01
C ASP A 39 5.38 -27.10 -13.54
N ASN A 40 5.45 -26.37 -14.65
CA ASN A 40 4.36 -25.61 -15.27
C ASN A 40 3.57 -24.76 -14.23
N PRO A 41 4.23 -23.82 -13.54
CA PRO A 41 3.65 -23.11 -12.41
C PRO A 41 2.51 -22.20 -12.87
N THR A 42 1.43 -22.15 -12.08
CA THR A 42 0.33 -21.22 -12.32
C THR A 42 0.57 -19.90 -11.59
N ILE A 43 0.54 -18.79 -12.31
CA ILE A 43 0.49 -17.46 -11.71
C ILE A 43 -0.97 -17.00 -11.70
N ILE A 44 -1.46 -16.59 -10.53
CA ILE A 44 -2.81 -16.07 -10.36
C ILE A 44 -2.76 -14.61 -9.93
N THR A 45 -3.77 -13.82 -10.33
CA THR A 45 -3.95 -12.47 -9.82
C THR A 45 -5.40 -12.02 -9.99
N SER A 46 -5.75 -10.87 -9.43
CA SER A 46 -7.09 -10.30 -9.61
C SER A 46 -7.32 -9.86 -11.06
N LYS A 47 -8.59 -9.86 -11.50
CA LYS A 47 -8.97 -9.42 -12.87
C LYS A 47 -8.34 -8.08 -13.27
N ARG A 48 -8.30 -7.12 -12.33
CA ARG A 48 -7.78 -5.78 -12.57
C ARG A 48 -6.26 -5.79 -12.73
N ILE A 49 -5.53 -6.44 -11.84
CA ILE A 49 -4.06 -6.53 -11.93
C ILE A 49 -3.64 -7.26 -13.20
N ARG A 50 -4.35 -8.35 -13.56
CA ARG A 50 -4.11 -9.05 -14.84
C ARG A 50 -4.28 -8.12 -16.04
N ALA A 51 -5.36 -7.35 -16.07
CA ALA A 51 -5.60 -6.40 -17.17
C ALA A 51 -4.47 -5.36 -17.28
N LYS A 52 -3.95 -4.88 -16.14
CA LYS A 52 -2.81 -3.96 -16.11
C LYS A 52 -1.51 -4.61 -16.61
N ILE A 53 -1.20 -5.84 -16.18
CA ILE A 53 -0.03 -6.58 -16.67
C ILE A 53 -0.14 -6.79 -18.17
N LYS A 54 -1.32 -7.21 -18.67
CA LYS A 54 -1.57 -7.39 -20.10
C LYS A 54 -1.46 -6.09 -20.90
N ALA A 55 -1.93 -4.98 -20.38
CA ALA A 55 -1.81 -3.67 -21.05
C ALA A 55 -0.36 -3.16 -21.12
N ARG A 56 0.55 -3.73 -20.32
CA ARG A 56 1.99 -3.43 -20.28
C ARG A 56 2.83 -4.57 -20.84
N ASP A 57 2.18 -5.54 -21.45
CA ASP A 57 2.86 -6.68 -22.04
C ASP A 57 3.38 -6.27 -23.42
N ASP A 58 4.58 -5.72 -23.40
CA ASP A 58 5.36 -5.29 -24.55
C ASP A 58 6.53 -6.25 -24.80
N ARG A 59 6.37 -7.54 -24.43
CA ARG A 59 7.29 -8.60 -24.81
C ARG A 59 7.58 -8.51 -26.31
N GLY A 60 8.79 -8.09 -26.66
CA GLY A 60 9.21 -7.83 -28.04
C GLY A 60 9.66 -6.39 -28.32
N ASP A 61 9.44 -5.44 -27.41
CA ASP A 61 9.98 -4.08 -27.50
C ASP A 61 11.25 -3.92 -26.64
N PRO A 62 12.46 -4.00 -27.23
CA PRO A 62 13.71 -3.85 -26.51
C PRO A 62 13.94 -2.42 -25.98
N THR A 63 13.13 -1.44 -26.40
CA THR A 63 13.26 -0.04 -26.00
C THR A 63 12.35 0.34 -24.84
N SER A 64 11.42 -0.54 -24.45
CA SER A 64 10.50 -0.23 -23.37
C SER A 64 11.19 -0.20 -22.01
N ILE A 65 11.13 0.96 -21.37
CA ILE A 65 11.54 1.17 -19.97
C ILE A 65 10.48 0.72 -18.95
N HIS A 66 9.27 0.39 -19.42
CA HIS A 66 8.12 0.01 -18.60
C HIS A 66 7.74 -1.45 -18.76
N GLY A 67 8.48 -2.15 -19.60
CA GLY A 67 8.03 -3.39 -20.17
C GLY A 67 8.13 -4.59 -19.28
N ASN A 68 7.42 -5.60 -19.72
CA ASN A 68 7.55 -6.96 -19.27
C ASN A 68 8.87 -7.62 -19.72
N ASN A 69 9.94 -6.82 -19.83
CA ASN A 69 11.30 -7.25 -20.15
C ASN A 69 11.91 -8.16 -19.07
N ARG A 70 11.21 -8.32 -17.94
CA ARG A 70 11.54 -9.29 -16.89
C ARG A 70 10.82 -10.64 -17.06
N GLY A 71 10.14 -10.86 -18.19
CA GLY A 71 9.54 -12.14 -18.53
C GLY A 71 8.35 -12.55 -17.64
N VAL A 72 7.67 -11.60 -16.99
CA VAL A 72 6.50 -11.89 -16.14
C VAL A 72 5.38 -12.47 -17.00
N PRO A 73 4.98 -13.74 -16.82
CA PRO A 73 3.88 -14.30 -17.60
C PRO A 73 2.59 -13.53 -17.35
N ILE A 74 1.70 -13.50 -18.35
CA ILE A 74 0.33 -13.02 -18.13
C ILE A 74 -0.35 -13.98 -17.13
N PRO A 75 -0.73 -13.52 -15.92
CA PRO A 75 -1.32 -14.42 -14.94
C PRO A 75 -2.68 -14.96 -15.42
N GLN A 76 -3.04 -16.14 -14.93
CA GLN A 76 -4.42 -16.60 -14.97
C GLN A 76 -5.31 -15.67 -14.15
N LYS A 77 -6.53 -15.46 -14.63
CA LYS A 77 -7.52 -14.61 -13.98
C LYS A 77 -8.20 -15.45 -12.91
N LEU A 78 -8.22 -14.98 -11.66
CA LEU A 78 -9.18 -15.45 -10.69
C LEU A 78 -10.55 -14.85 -11.02
N ASP A 79 -11.52 -15.71 -11.34
CA ASP A 79 -12.91 -15.33 -11.47
C ASP A 79 -13.52 -15.03 -10.10
N GLU A 80 -14.70 -14.38 -10.09
CA GLU A 80 -15.28 -13.95 -8.81
C GLU A 80 -15.68 -15.10 -7.90
N ALA A 81 -16.00 -16.26 -8.49
CA ALA A 81 -16.22 -17.50 -7.77
C ALA A 81 -14.93 -18.03 -7.11
N ASP A 82 -13.76 -17.71 -7.64
CA ASP A 82 -12.46 -18.22 -7.18
C ASP A 82 -11.88 -17.43 -5.99
N TYR A 83 -12.47 -16.27 -5.63
CA TYR A 83 -12.11 -15.53 -4.40
C TYR A 83 -12.72 -16.16 -3.13
N ARG A 84 -12.81 -17.49 -3.09
CA ARG A 84 -13.32 -18.21 -1.92
C ARG A 84 -12.40 -19.36 -1.55
N GLU A 85 -11.89 -20.07 -2.53
CA GLU A 85 -11.05 -21.22 -2.30
C GLU A 85 -10.06 -21.44 -3.44
N LEU A 86 -8.80 -21.64 -3.10
CA LEU A 86 -7.73 -21.98 -4.00
C LEU A 86 -7.01 -23.20 -3.45
N GLN A 87 -6.93 -24.28 -4.21
CA GLN A 87 -6.18 -25.47 -3.84
C GLN A 87 -4.83 -25.50 -4.56
N VAL A 88 -3.75 -25.67 -3.80
CA VAL A 88 -2.38 -25.63 -4.31
C VAL A 88 -1.54 -26.67 -3.58
N GLY A 89 -1.05 -27.68 -4.31
CA GLY A 89 -0.14 -28.69 -3.75
C GLY A 89 -0.72 -29.46 -2.56
N GLY A 90 -2.03 -29.71 -2.56
CA GLY A 90 -2.74 -30.35 -1.45
C GLY A 90 -3.13 -29.42 -0.29
N LEU A 91 -2.70 -28.16 -0.32
CA LEU A 91 -3.11 -27.13 0.64
C LEU A 91 -4.31 -26.35 0.12
N ARG A 92 -5.15 -25.90 1.04
CA ARG A 92 -6.33 -25.09 0.73
C ARG A 92 -6.20 -23.67 1.28
N PHE A 93 -6.34 -22.69 0.41
CA PHE A 93 -6.24 -21.27 0.71
C PHE A 93 -7.59 -20.60 0.49
N GLU A 94 -7.96 -19.66 1.35
CA GLU A 94 -9.03 -18.71 1.07
C GLU A 94 -8.43 -17.42 0.50
N VAL A 95 -8.97 -16.90 -0.59
CA VAL A 95 -8.47 -15.68 -1.24
C VAL A 95 -9.54 -14.61 -1.19
N ARG A 96 -9.36 -13.53 -0.45
CA ARG A 96 -10.33 -12.43 -0.38
C ARG A 96 -9.83 -11.20 -1.13
N LYS A 97 -10.74 -10.46 -1.75
CA LYS A 97 -10.45 -9.09 -2.19
C LYS A 97 -10.52 -8.16 -0.98
N LEU A 98 -9.46 -7.40 -0.75
CA LEU A 98 -9.43 -6.40 0.33
C LEU A 98 -9.65 -4.97 -0.20
N HIS A 99 -9.37 -4.72 -1.48
CA HIS A 99 -9.43 -3.37 -2.07
C HIS A 99 -8.71 -2.30 -1.24
N ALA A 100 -7.63 -2.68 -0.55
CA ALA A 100 -6.92 -1.81 0.38
C ALA A 100 -6.07 -0.76 -0.35
N HIS A 101 -4.83 -1.11 -0.67
CA HIS A 101 -3.86 -0.19 -1.26
C HIS A 101 -4.13 0.04 -2.75
N GLU A 102 -4.50 -1.02 -3.48
CA GLU A 102 -4.99 -0.94 -4.85
C GLU A 102 -6.35 -1.61 -5.01
N ARG A 103 -7.14 -1.09 -5.96
CA ARG A 103 -8.29 -1.83 -6.46
C ARG A 103 -7.79 -3.12 -7.11
N GLY A 104 -8.05 -4.25 -6.45
CA GLY A 104 -7.64 -5.57 -6.90
C GLY A 104 -6.66 -6.26 -5.96
N ASP A 105 -6.31 -5.65 -4.84
CA ASP A 105 -5.54 -6.30 -3.78
C ASP A 105 -6.27 -7.54 -3.26
N LEU A 106 -5.48 -8.59 -3.09
CA LEU A 106 -5.90 -9.87 -2.55
C LEU A 106 -5.24 -10.07 -1.19
N VAL A 107 -5.95 -10.75 -0.30
CA VAL A 107 -5.38 -11.35 0.91
C VAL A 107 -5.59 -12.85 0.81
N VAL A 108 -4.54 -13.61 1.08
CA VAL A 108 -4.58 -15.05 1.05
C VAL A 108 -4.49 -15.56 2.48
N PHE A 109 -5.48 -16.34 2.88
CA PHE A 109 -5.56 -17.01 4.16
C PHE A 109 -5.26 -18.49 3.94
N LEU A 110 -4.45 -19.09 4.80
CA LEU A 110 -4.28 -20.53 4.88
C LEU A 110 -5.10 -21.00 6.09
N ASP A 111 -6.28 -21.59 5.85
CA ASP A 111 -7.16 -22.04 6.93
C ASP A 111 -6.77 -23.43 7.42
N LYS A 112 -5.98 -23.43 8.45
CA LYS A 112 -5.47 -24.57 9.20
C LYS A 112 -6.49 -25.33 10.05
N ASN A 113 -7.75 -24.88 10.11
CA ASN A 113 -8.84 -25.69 10.69
C ASN A 113 -9.38 -26.70 9.68
N LEU A 114 -9.00 -26.61 8.40
CA LEU A 114 -9.28 -27.63 7.41
C LEU A 114 -8.40 -28.86 7.68
N PRO A 115 -8.94 -30.09 7.64
CA PRO A 115 -8.16 -31.32 7.87
C PRO A 115 -6.94 -31.42 6.96
N GLU A 116 -7.04 -30.90 5.73
CA GLU A 116 -5.94 -30.83 4.76
C GLU A 116 -4.77 -29.92 5.20
N ASN A 117 -5.04 -28.97 6.10
CA ASN A 117 -4.11 -27.95 6.57
C ASN A 117 -3.76 -28.09 8.08
N ALA A 118 -4.32 -29.10 8.77
CA ALA A 118 -4.30 -29.22 10.22
C ALA A 118 -3.05 -29.95 10.75
N ALA A 119 -2.05 -29.18 11.19
CA ALA A 119 -0.99 -29.64 12.09
C ALA A 119 -0.72 -28.70 13.30
N GLU A 120 -1.41 -27.57 13.42
CA GLU A 120 -1.39 -26.67 14.60
C GLU A 120 -2.76 -25.96 14.59
N GLY A 121 -3.35 -25.46 15.71
CA GLY A 121 -4.65 -24.71 15.79
C GLY A 121 -4.51 -23.17 16.05
N TYR A 122 -5.23 -22.26 15.34
CA TYR A 122 -5.01 -20.78 15.18
C TYR A 122 -6.19 -20.21 14.33
N ASP A 123 -6.69 -18.97 14.34
CA ASP A 123 -6.34 -17.66 14.92
C ASP A 123 -4.93 -17.13 14.61
N MET A 124 -4.69 -16.62 13.39
CA MET A 124 -3.39 -16.29 12.75
C MET A 124 -2.22 -15.89 13.69
N ASP A 125 -1.04 -16.48 13.56
CA ASP A 125 0.14 -16.13 14.41
C ASP A 125 1.20 -15.41 13.65
N VAL A 126 1.17 -15.61 12.35
CA VAL A 126 2.16 -15.10 11.43
C VAL A 126 1.43 -14.33 10.34
N LEU A 127 1.70 -13.04 10.29
CA LEU A 127 1.40 -12.19 9.15
C LEU A 127 2.66 -12.05 8.30
N VAL A 128 2.53 -12.37 7.01
CA VAL A 128 3.56 -12.11 6.00
C VAL A 128 3.08 -10.98 5.09
N GLY A 129 3.54 -9.76 5.36
CA GLY A 129 3.42 -8.61 4.48
C GLY A 129 4.40 -8.68 3.31
N GLY A 130 4.08 -7.97 2.24
CA GLY A 130 4.88 -7.85 1.02
C GLY A 130 6.13 -6.99 1.17
N HIS A 131 6.22 -6.17 2.22
CA HIS A 131 7.43 -5.46 2.64
C HIS A 131 7.58 -5.62 4.16
N LEU A 132 8.41 -6.57 4.58
CA LEU A 132 8.66 -6.85 5.99
C LEU A 132 10.16 -6.97 6.24
N SER A 133 10.59 -6.47 7.39
CA SER A 133 11.89 -6.80 8.00
C SER A 133 11.81 -8.04 8.91
N ARG A 134 10.60 -8.40 9.36
CA ARG A 134 10.31 -9.61 10.16
C ARG A 134 8.85 -10.05 9.99
N MET A 135 8.58 -11.30 10.33
CA MET A 135 7.22 -11.83 10.44
C MET A 135 6.41 -11.04 11.48
N GLY A 136 5.15 -10.74 11.15
CA GLY A 136 4.22 -10.06 12.05
C GLY A 136 3.40 -11.03 12.89
N THR A 137 2.91 -10.57 14.03
CA THR A 137 2.03 -11.28 14.95
C THR A 137 0.67 -10.58 15.03
N LYS A 138 -0.31 -11.14 15.76
CA LYS A 138 -1.57 -10.42 16.05
C LYS A 138 -1.33 -9.10 16.77
N ALA A 139 -0.37 -9.08 17.69
CA ALA A 139 0.00 -7.86 18.41
C ALA A 139 0.49 -6.79 17.44
N ASP A 140 1.25 -7.17 16.41
CA ASP A 140 1.70 -6.24 15.37
C ASP A 140 0.55 -5.72 14.50
N VAL A 141 -0.45 -6.57 14.20
CA VAL A 141 -1.65 -6.15 13.47
C VAL A 141 -2.45 -5.15 14.29
N GLN A 142 -2.66 -5.44 15.57
CA GLN A 142 -3.36 -4.53 16.47
C GLN A 142 -2.57 -3.23 16.65
N LEU A 143 -1.25 -3.31 16.82
CA LEU A 143 -0.34 -2.16 16.87
C LEU A 143 -0.49 -1.27 15.62
N ASN A 144 -0.46 -1.88 14.44
CA ASN A 144 -0.61 -1.15 13.18
C ASN A 144 -2.01 -0.51 13.05
N LYS A 145 -3.06 -1.21 13.48
CA LYS A 145 -4.43 -0.67 13.49
C LYS A 145 -4.54 0.54 14.42
N ASP A 146 -4.06 0.41 15.66
CA ASP A 146 -4.07 1.49 16.65
C ASP A 146 -3.29 2.71 16.15
N PHE A 147 -2.13 2.47 15.52
CA PHE A 147 -1.31 3.49 14.89
C PHE A 147 -2.08 4.22 13.79
N TYR A 148 -2.73 3.46 12.89
CA TYR A 148 -3.51 4.04 11.81
C TYR A 148 -4.73 4.83 12.29
N ASP A 149 -5.36 4.40 13.38
CA ASP A 149 -6.45 5.15 14.01
C ASP A 149 -5.95 6.52 14.51
N ASP A 150 -4.73 6.60 15.03
CA ASP A 150 -4.12 7.87 15.46
C ASP A 150 -3.66 8.74 14.28
N VAL A 151 -3.10 8.15 13.21
CA VAL A 151 -2.84 8.88 11.95
C VAL A 151 -4.15 9.45 11.38
N LEU A 152 -5.24 8.69 11.41
CA LEU A 152 -6.55 9.15 10.93
C LEU A 152 -7.08 10.31 11.79
N LYS A 153 -6.97 10.24 13.11
CA LYS A 153 -7.37 11.33 14.01
C LYS A 153 -6.49 12.58 13.82
N GLY A 154 -5.17 12.40 13.69
CA GLY A 154 -4.23 13.49 13.44
C GLY A 154 -4.53 14.19 12.11
N ALA A 155 -4.73 13.42 11.04
CA ALA A 155 -5.09 13.96 9.73
C ALA A 155 -6.45 14.69 9.76
N ARG A 156 -7.46 14.14 10.44
CA ARG A 156 -8.75 14.84 10.64
C ARG A 156 -8.57 16.15 11.39
N THR A 157 -7.76 16.14 12.45
CA THR A 157 -7.44 17.34 13.23
C THR A 157 -6.79 18.39 12.34
N GLY A 158 -5.78 18.02 11.54
CA GLY A 158 -5.18 18.92 10.55
C GLY A 158 -6.22 19.54 9.63
N VAL A 159 -7.04 18.71 8.97
CA VAL A 159 -8.06 19.17 8.02
C VAL A 159 -9.11 20.09 8.67
N THR A 160 -9.46 19.89 9.94
CA THR A 160 -10.48 20.70 10.62
C THR A 160 -9.94 21.96 11.29
N THR A 161 -8.64 22.02 11.61
CA THR A 161 -8.06 23.11 12.41
C THR A 161 -7.20 24.08 11.60
N VAL A 162 -6.65 23.66 10.47
CA VAL A 162 -5.83 24.54 9.63
C VAL A 162 -6.72 25.54 8.89
N SER A 163 -6.46 26.83 9.10
CA SER A 163 -7.15 27.92 8.42
C SER A 163 -6.66 28.06 6.97
N VAL A 164 -7.57 27.88 6.02
CA VAL A 164 -7.29 28.13 4.59
C VAL A 164 -6.92 29.60 4.36
N ALA A 165 -7.53 30.53 5.10
CA ALA A 165 -7.23 31.97 4.98
C ALA A 165 -5.79 32.28 5.43
N ASP A 166 -5.33 31.62 6.50
CA ASP A 166 -3.97 31.81 7.03
C ASP A 166 -2.95 31.23 6.04
N VAL A 167 -3.25 30.10 5.42
CA VAL A 167 -2.42 29.52 4.35
C VAL A 167 -2.34 30.46 3.16
N ILE A 168 -3.49 30.96 2.67
CA ILE A 168 -3.54 31.90 1.55
C ILE A 168 -2.70 33.14 1.83
N SER A 169 -2.89 33.77 3.00
CA SER A 169 -2.14 34.97 3.38
C SER A 169 -0.64 34.71 3.52
N GLY A 170 -0.25 33.53 4.01
CA GLY A 170 1.15 33.12 4.13
C GLY A 170 1.85 32.85 2.80
N THR A 171 1.13 32.52 1.73
CA THR A 171 1.74 32.15 0.44
C THR A 171 2.19 33.34 -0.41
N GLY A 172 1.60 34.52 -0.21
CA GLY A 172 1.88 35.72 -1.00
C GLY A 172 1.41 35.66 -2.46
N VAL A 173 0.63 34.65 -2.87
CA VAL A 173 0.26 34.44 -4.29
C VAL A 173 -0.61 35.54 -4.89
N PHE A 174 -1.23 36.38 -4.05
CA PHE A 174 -2.06 37.52 -4.46
C PHE A 174 -1.32 38.86 -4.39
N ASP A 175 -0.08 38.89 -3.89
CA ASP A 175 0.77 40.07 -3.89
C ASP A 175 1.56 40.13 -5.21
N PRO A 176 1.32 41.12 -6.10
CA PRO A 176 2.01 41.23 -7.39
C PRO A 176 3.52 41.43 -7.28
N SER A 177 4.03 41.84 -6.11
CA SER A 177 5.46 42.03 -5.85
C SER A 177 6.16 40.77 -5.33
N ASN A 178 5.41 39.74 -4.94
CA ASN A 178 5.95 38.49 -4.41
C ASN A 178 6.41 37.55 -5.55
N PRO A 179 7.55 36.83 -5.42
CA PRO A 179 7.98 35.85 -6.41
C PRO A 179 6.96 34.72 -6.70
N ASN A 180 6.05 34.47 -5.78
CA ASN A 180 4.98 33.47 -5.92
C ASN A 180 3.69 34.03 -6.54
N ALA A 181 3.66 35.30 -6.97
CA ALA A 181 2.49 35.94 -7.54
C ALA A 181 1.87 35.08 -8.67
N GLY A 182 0.57 34.80 -8.55
CA GLY A 182 -0.17 33.99 -9.51
C GLY A 182 0.00 32.46 -9.40
N ASN A 183 0.88 31.95 -8.52
CA ASN A 183 1.07 30.51 -8.33
C ASN A 183 0.00 29.89 -7.41
N LEU A 184 -1.23 29.76 -7.91
CA LEU A 184 -2.35 29.22 -7.13
C LEU A 184 -2.14 27.77 -6.65
N TRP A 185 -1.27 26.99 -7.31
CA TRP A 185 -0.93 25.64 -6.88
C TRP A 185 -0.18 25.62 -5.55
N LEU A 186 0.55 26.69 -5.24
CA LEU A 186 1.25 26.83 -3.97
C LEU A 186 0.28 26.81 -2.78
N ILE A 187 -0.90 27.43 -2.89
CA ILE A 187 -1.92 27.39 -1.82
C ILE A 187 -2.25 25.94 -1.46
N ASN A 188 -2.48 25.08 -2.45
CA ASN A 188 -2.84 23.69 -2.18
C ASN A 188 -1.68 22.88 -1.60
N ASN A 189 -0.44 23.14 -2.03
CA ASN A 189 0.74 22.47 -1.47
C ASN A 189 0.92 22.84 -0.01
N GLU A 190 0.94 24.14 0.29
CA GLU A 190 1.07 24.67 1.65
C GLU A 190 -0.08 24.20 2.56
N LEU A 191 -1.31 24.15 2.03
CA LEU A 191 -2.46 23.68 2.79
C LEU A 191 -2.31 22.19 3.17
N ILE A 192 -1.89 21.35 2.24
CA ILE A 192 -1.67 19.93 2.55
C ILE A 192 -0.51 19.78 3.54
N ASP A 193 0.60 20.48 3.31
CA ASP A 193 1.77 20.39 4.19
C ASP A 193 1.42 20.80 5.62
N ARG A 194 0.61 21.86 5.81
CA ARG A 194 0.11 22.25 7.14
C ARG A 194 -0.77 21.18 7.78
N HIS A 195 -1.65 20.52 7.02
CA HIS A 195 -2.44 19.39 7.56
C HIS A 195 -1.54 18.24 8.00
N VAL A 196 -0.49 17.97 7.22
CA VAL A 196 0.48 16.90 7.49
C VAL A 196 1.30 17.23 8.73
N ASP A 197 1.75 18.46 8.90
CA ASP A 197 2.48 18.91 10.08
C ASP A 197 1.64 18.75 11.35
N VAL A 198 0.35 19.11 11.30
CA VAL A 198 -0.58 18.89 12.43
C VAL A 198 -0.79 17.40 12.71
N CYS A 199 -0.92 16.58 11.66
CA CYS A 199 -1.06 15.13 11.80
C CYS A 199 0.19 14.50 12.45
N GLU A 200 1.38 14.86 11.98
CA GLU A 200 2.64 14.38 12.56
C GLU A 200 2.78 14.79 14.01
N ALA A 201 2.56 16.07 14.33
CA ALA A 201 2.61 16.56 15.70
C ALA A 201 1.61 15.82 16.61
N TYR A 202 0.40 15.55 16.11
CA TYR A 202 -0.61 14.79 16.85
C TYR A 202 -0.14 13.35 17.14
N VAL A 203 0.41 12.67 16.13
CA VAL A 203 0.86 11.28 16.28
C VAL A 203 2.10 11.20 17.17
N LEU A 204 3.02 12.17 17.09
CA LEU A 204 4.26 12.17 17.86
C LEU A 204 4.12 12.70 19.29
N ASP A 205 2.96 13.24 19.68
CA ASP A 205 2.70 13.72 21.04
C ASP A 205 2.49 12.55 22.03
N SER A 206 3.59 11.87 22.38
CA SER A 206 3.56 10.68 23.22
C SER A 206 3.01 10.94 24.62
N VAL A 207 3.16 12.17 25.13
CA VAL A 207 2.67 12.58 26.45
C VAL A 207 1.15 12.63 26.46
N SER A 208 0.52 13.33 25.51
CA SER A 208 -0.94 13.43 25.47
C SER A 208 -1.60 12.15 24.96
N ARG A 209 -0.92 11.38 24.09
CA ARG A 209 -1.43 10.11 23.57
C ARG A 209 -1.21 8.93 24.51
N GLY A 210 -0.28 9.05 25.46
CA GLY A 210 0.11 7.96 26.36
C GLY A 210 0.83 6.82 25.64
N ARG A 211 1.44 7.10 24.47
CA ARG A 211 2.07 6.10 23.61
C ARG A 211 3.19 6.69 22.78
N ASP A 212 4.35 6.03 22.74
CA ASP A 212 5.50 6.46 21.94
C ASP A 212 5.63 5.63 20.67
N TRP A 213 5.03 6.11 19.59
CA TRP A 213 5.02 5.41 18.31
C TRP A 213 6.42 5.28 17.69
N LEU A 214 7.35 6.22 17.96
CA LEU A 214 8.72 6.13 17.44
C LEU A 214 9.50 5.02 18.15
N ALA A 215 9.22 4.77 19.43
CA ALA A 215 9.81 3.66 20.17
C ALA A 215 9.20 2.31 19.78
N GLU A 216 7.93 2.27 19.41
CA GLU A 216 7.20 1.03 19.11
C GLU A 216 7.29 0.57 17.64
N MET A 217 7.52 1.49 16.69
CA MET A 217 7.46 1.21 15.25
C MET A 217 8.74 1.58 14.51
N GLY A 218 9.38 0.59 13.88
CA GLY A 218 10.56 0.79 13.06
C GLY A 218 10.27 1.55 11.75
N GLY A 219 11.11 2.54 11.43
CA GLY A 219 11.03 3.33 10.20
C GLY A 219 9.91 4.38 10.20
N LEU A 220 9.29 4.63 11.35
CA LEU A 220 8.21 5.61 11.47
C LEU A 220 8.72 7.05 11.26
N ASP A 221 9.92 7.35 11.72
CA ASP A 221 10.65 8.61 11.49
C ASP A 221 10.78 8.96 10.00
N VAL A 222 10.87 7.96 9.13
CA VAL A 222 10.97 8.14 7.68
C VAL A 222 9.58 8.15 7.02
N THR A 223 8.63 7.36 7.53
CA THR A 223 7.39 7.06 6.80
C THR A 223 6.15 7.83 7.28
N LEU A 224 6.14 8.33 8.52
CA LEU A 224 4.98 8.97 9.14
C LEU A 224 4.44 10.14 8.31
N ARG A 225 5.32 11.06 7.89
CA ARG A 225 4.94 12.23 7.07
C ARG A 225 4.13 11.83 5.85
N SER A 226 4.63 10.82 5.15
CA SER A 226 4.03 10.36 3.91
C SER A 226 2.70 9.61 4.18
N GLN A 227 2.55 8.93 5.33
CA GLN A 227 1.28 8.32 5.76
C GLN A 227 0.24 9.40 6.12
N CYS A 228 0.62 10.41 6.91
CA CYS A 228 -0.20 11.58 7.21
C CYS A 228 -0.66 12.28 5.94
N TRP A 229 0.24 12.49 4.97
CA TRP A 229 -0.09 13.04 3.65
C TRP A 229 -1.16 12.23 2.93
N ALA A 230 -1.01 10.92 2.88
CA ALA A 230 -1.94 10.04 2.17
C ALA A 230 -3.35 10.11 2.77
N VAL A 231 -3.45 10.08 4.10
CA VAL A 231 -4.74 10.13 4.81
C VAL A 231 -5.37 11.52 4.72
N ALA A 232 -4.60 12.60 4.90
CA ALA A 232 -5.10 13.96 4.74
C ALA A 232 -5.59 14.22 3.31
N ALA A 233 -4.87 13.75 2.29
CA ALA A 233 -5.30 13.84 0.90
C ALA A 233 -6.59 13.04 0.65
N TYR A 234 -6.71 11.84 1.22
CA TYR A 234 -7.92 11.03 1.13
C TYR A 234 -9.14 11.76 1.71
N ILE A 235 -9.03 12.29 2.93
CA ILE A 235 -10.13 13.00 3.60
C ILE A 235 -10.59 14.23 2.82
N ARG A 236 -9.68 14.94 2.15
CA ARG A 236 -10.02 16.15 1.38
C ARG A 236 -10.72 15.86 0.06
N ILE A 237 -10.49 14.70 -0.53
CA ILE A 237 -11.00 14.33 -1.86
C ILE A 237 -12.26 13.46 -1.77
N GLY A 238 -12.40 12.68 -0.70
CA GLY A 238 -13.54 11.78 -0.45
C GLY A 238 -14.69 12.47 0.26
#